data_AF-U6RSC8-F1
#
_entry.id   AF-U6RSC8-F1
#
_cell.length_a   1.000
_cell.length_b   1.000
_cell.length_c   1.000
_cell.angle_alpha   90.00
_cell.angle_beta   90.00
_cell.angle_gamma   90.00
#
_symmetry.space_group_name_H-M   'P 1'
#
loop_
_entity.id
_entity.type
_entity.pdbx_description
1 polymer ?
#
loop_
_entity_poly.entity_id
_entity_poly.type
_entity_poly.pdbx_seq_one_letter_code
_entity_poly.pdbx_strand_id
1 'polypeptide(L)'
;MGKSLLLLLSFSFFSTFWAFSQITYKNNCIRSGDEIIKEQVEFKDPGRSGENVIWNFSELKTINSKYKLSFHSPCLINDSIYIMGCDTLLKENSDINNLIIGKEHSTMYYYQVKNDTLFCLGHENPITLMHNTIPFPLMILPCIDSVLQVKCGTKESMKLVNVRDYMELVKRNEKIKEWLSGMNEDDLSVYTINNNVVKYLILSSTMIDATGLATNFYHWLFIDVTNEKVLEETLSLSKDRRSCFVEDNIIHFIVFKYGDEFYHGNRDYLNLPITTVEYIWDGNKLEKISSMNLICSEER
;
A
#
# COMPACT_ATOMS: atom_id res chain seq x y z
N MET A 1 43.84 17.60 33.57
CA MET A 1 43.42 17.43 32.16
C MET A 1 42.36 16.34 31.94
N GLY A 2 42.16 15.36 32.83
CA GLY A 2 41.18 14.27 32.62
C GLY A 2 39.69 14.62 32.79
N LYS A 3 39.33 15.68 33.54
CA LYS A 3 37.92 16.04 33.80
C LYS A 3 37.26 16.83 32.66
N SER A 4 38.01 17.64 31.91
CA SER A 4 37.49 18.34 30.71
C SER A 4 37.32 17.40 29.52
N LEU A 5 38.14 16.35 29.40
CA LEU A 5 38.05 15.40 28.30
C LEU A 5 36.79 14.51 28.41
N LEU A 6 36.39 14.14 29.64
CA LEU A 6 35.14 13.40 29.87
C LEU A 6 33.88 14.20 29.51
N LEU A 7 33.90 15.52 29.72
CA LEU A 7 32.78 16.41 29.39
C LEU A 7 32.63 16.63 27.87
N LEU A 8 33.75 16.64 27.14
CA LEU A 8 33.77 16.69 25.67
C LEU A 8 33.33 15.36 25.04
N LEU A 9 33.65 14.23 25.67
CA LEU A 9 33.17 12.90 25.26
C LEU A 9 31.68 12.70 25.59
N SER A 10 31.16 13.23 26.70
CA SER A 10 29.72 13.15 26.99
C SER A 10 28.88 14.00 26.02
N PHE A 11 29.40 15.16 25.56
CA PHE A 11 28.69 15.99 24.58
C PHE A 11 28.65 15.37 23.17
N SER A 12 29.59 14.49 22.83
CA SER A 12 29.61 13.78 21.53
C SER A 12 28.70 12.54 21.51
N PHE A 13 28.23 12.07 22.67
CA PHE A 13 27.19 11.03 22.76
C PHE A 13 25.76 11.58 22.71
N PHE A 14 25.54 12.88 22.95
CA PHE A 14 24.21 13.51 22.83
C PHE A 14 23.89 14.01 21.41
N SER A 15 24.87 14.01 20.50
CA SER A 15 24.68 14.44 19.11
C SER A 15 24.41 13.29 18.14
N THR A 16 24.05 12.09 18.62
CA THR A 16 23.28 11.18 17.77
C THR A 16 21.91 11.84 17.58
N PHE A 17 21.86 12.76 16.60
CA PHE A 17 20.62 13.17 15.99
C PHE A 17 19.84 11.89 15.75
N TRP A 18 18.73 11.76 16.47
CA TRP A 18 17.72 10.79 16.16
C TRP A 18 17.17 11.16 14.79
N ALA A 19 17.89 10.77 13.74
CA ALA A 19 17.37 10.74 12.39
C ALA A 19 16.38 9.57 12.34
N PHE A 20 15.27 9.71 13.04
CA PHE A 20 14.09 8.97 12.67
C PHE A 20 13.74 9.48 11.28
N SER A 21 13.86 8.62 10.28
CA SER A 21 13.25 8.86 8.98
C SER A 21 11.74 8.98 9.24
N GLN A 22 11.27 10.21 9.47
CA GLN A 22 9.85 10.44 9.63
C GLN A 22 9.21 10.18 8.28
N ILE A 23 8.22 9.31 8.32
CA ILE A 23 7.35 9.07 7.19
C ILE A 23 6.45 10.29 7.07
N THR A 24 6.92 11.28 6.32
CA THR A 24 6.17 12.50 5.97
C THR A 24 5.92 12.54 4.48
N TYR A 25 4.88 13.25 4.07
CA TYR A 25 4.60 13.57 2.66
C TYR A 25 5.84 14.13 1.98
N LYS A 26 6.46 15.16 2.59
CA LYS A 26 7.64 15.83 2.06
C LYS A 26 8.80 14.89 1.78
N ASN A 27 8.91 13.77 2.52
CA ASN A 27 9.99 12.79 2.38
C ASN A 27 9.63 11.58 1.51
N ASN A 28 8.35 11.28 1.32
CA ASN A 28 7.88 10.05 0.63
C ASN A 28 7.06 10.32 -0.64
N CYS A 29 6.80 11.59 -0.98
CA CYS A 29 6.17 11.94 -2.24
C CYS A 29 7.17 11.82 -3.41
N ILE A 30 6.62 11.49 -4.58
CA ILE A 30 7.31 11.64 -5.86
C ILE A 30 7.56 13.12 -6.09
N ARG A 31 8.73 13.49 -6.61
CA ARG A 31 9.12 14.88 -6.89
C ARG A 31 9.66 15.02 -8.31
N SER A 32 9.63 16.26 -8.78
CA SER A 32 10.35 16.64 -9.99
C SER A 32 11.84 16.34 -9.85
N GLY A 33 12.41 15.66 -10.84
CA GLY A 33 13.79 15.17 -10.84
C GLY A 33 13.94 13.72 -10.37
N ASP A 34 12.91 13.12 -9.75
CA ASP A 34 12.98 11.70 -9.36
C ASP A 34 13.01 10.78 -10.60
N GLU A 35 13.70 9.66 -10.46
CA GLU A 35 13.77 8.62 -11.49
C GLU A 35 13.57 7.23 -10.88
N ILE A 36 12.74 6.42 -11.51
CA ILE A 36 12.56 5.00 -11.19
C ILE A 36 13.14 4.19 -12.34
N ILE A 37 14.09 3.31 -12.01
CA ILE A 37 14.67 2.34 -12.93
C ILE A 37 14.04 0.98 -12.65
N LYS A 38 13.23 0.51 -13.60
CA LYS A 38 12.60 -0.82 -13.60
C LYS A 38 13.43 -1.76 -14.47
N GLU A 39 13.34 -3.05 -14.20
CA GLU A 39 13.84 -4.08 -15.11
C GLU A 39 12.65 -4.72 -15.84
N GLN A 40 12.66 -4.62 -17.17
CA GLN A 40 11.70 -5.30 -18.04
C GLN A 40 12.29 -6.63 -18.47
N VAL A 41 11.55 -7.69 -18.23
CA VAL A 41 11.90 -9.07 -18.55
C VAL A 41 10.97 -9.62 -19.63
N GLU A 42 11.40 -10.66 -20.32
CA GLU A 42 10.57 -11.30 -21.34
C GLU A 42 9.28 -11.87 -20.75
N PHE A 43 8.21 -11.80 -21.55
CA PHE A 43 7.02 -12.54 -21.21
C PHE A 43 7.31 -14.03 -21.34
N LYS A 44 7.13 -14.77 -20.25
CA LYS A 44 7.10 -16.22 -20.23
C LYS A 44 5.72 -16.63 -19.81
N ASP A 45 5.09 -17.46 -20.64
CA ASP A 45 3.82 -18.08 -20.28
C ASP A 45 3.99 -18.76 -18.90
N PRO A 46 3.19 -18.37 -17.89
CA PRO A 46 3.32 -18.91 -16.54
C PRO A 46 2.98 -20.42 -16.50
N GLY A 47 2.49 -20.99 -17.61
CA GLY A 47 2.10 -22.37 -17.73
C GLY A 47 0.70 -22.58 -17.15
N ARG A 48 0.46 -23.80 -16.66
CA ARG A 48 -0.81 -24.17 -16.04
C ARG A 48 -1.16 -23.20 -14.89
N SER A 49 -2.38 -22.67 -14.93
CA SER A 49 -2.96 -21.98 -13.80
C SER A 49 -3.36 -22.98 -12.71
N GLY A 50 -3.55 -22.47 -11.50
CA GLY A 50 -3.98 -23.23 -10.34
C GLY A 50 -2.90 -23.36 -9.27
N GLU A 51 -3.33 -23.91 -8.15
CA GLU A 51 -2.55 -24.08 -6.94
C GLU A 51 -1.33 -25.03 -7.14
N ASN A 52 -0.38 -25.08 -6.21
CA ASN A 52 0.91 -25.80 -6.22
C ASN A 52 1.73 -25.68 -7.51
N VAL A 53 1.63 -24.54 -8.20
CA VAL A 53 2.46 -24.19 -9.35
C VAL A 53 3.52 -23.18 -8.90
N ILE A 54 4.79 -23.57 -8.97
CA ILE A 54 5.91 -22.65 -8.81
C ILE A 54 6.22 -22.09 -10.19
N TRP A 55 5.91 -20.81 -10.39
CA TRP A 55 6.37 -20.09 -11.58
C TRP A 55 7.84 -19.74 -11.42
N ASN A 56 8.68 -20.51 -12.12
CA ASN A 56 10.10 -20.23 -12.14
C ASN A 56 10.43 -19.17 -13.23
N PHE A 57 10.62 -17.94 -12.75
CA PHE A 57 11.06 -16.79 -13.54
C PHE A 57 12.57 -16.52 -13.44
N SER A 58 13.35 -17.40 -12.80
CA SER A 58 14.80 -17.19 -12.61
C SER A 58 15.61 -17.17 -13.91
N GLU A 59 15.03 -17.71 -14.99
CA GLU A 59 15.65 -17.78 -16.32
C GLU A 59 15.09 -16.74 -17.29
N LEU A 60 14.24 -15.82 -16.83
CA LEU A 60 13.73 -14.77 -17.71
C LEU A 60 14.87 -13.92 -18.23
N LYS A 61 14.91 -13.76 -19.55
CA LYS A 61 15.86 -12.85 -20.17
C LYS A 61 15.38 -11.42 -19.95
N THR A 62 16.30 -10.60 -19.48
CA THR A 62 16.10 -9.16 -19.42
C THR A 62 15.95 -8.61 -20.84
N ILE A 63 14.80 -7.99 -21.12
CA ILE A 63 14.56 -7.22 -22.35
C ILE A 63 15.16 -5.82 -22.19
N ASN A 64 14.92 -5.18 -21.04
CA ASN A 64 15.44 -3.86 -20.73
C ASN A 64 15.80 -3.77 -19.25
N SER A 65 17.10 -3.83 -18.96
CA SER A 65 17.64 -3.73 -17.58
C SER A 65 17.48 -2.35 -16.96
N LYS A 66 17.14 -1.34 -17.77
CA LYS A 66 17.05 0.07 -17.36
C LYS A 66 15.83 0.73 -17.97
N TYR A 67 14.67 0.10 -17.78
CA TYR A 67 13.41 0.71 -18.12
C TYR A 67 13.20 1.94 -17.22
N LYS A 68 13.16 3.13 -17.81
CA LYS A 68 13.24 4.39 -17.07
C LYS A 68 11.87 5.07 -17.03
N LEU A 69 11.45 5.42 -15.83
CA LEU A 69 10.37 6.35 -15.53
C LEU A 69 10.99 7.60 -14.88
N SER A 70 10.69 8.78 -15.41
CA SER A 70 11.25 10.05 -14.91
C SER A 70 10.14 11.03 -14.60
N PHE A 71 10.31 11.82 -13.54
CA PHE A 71 9.29 12.77 -13.07
C PHE A 71 9.78 14.20 -13.25
N HIS A 72 8.90 15.07 -13.75
CA HIS A 72 9.22 16.44 -14.12
C HIS A 72 8.13 17.39 -13.65
N SER A 73 8.49 18.66 -13.41
CA SER A 73 7.52 19.73 -13.19
C SER A 73 6.89 20.15 -14.53
N PRO A 74 5.62 20.60 -14.53
CA PRO A 74 5.01 21.17 -15.73
C PRO A 74 5.72 22.43 -16.20
N CYS A 75 5.63 22.66 -17.51
CA CYS A 75 6.05 23.92 -18.12
C CYS A 75 5.07 25.04 -17.74
N LEU A 76 5.60 26.23 -17.48
CA LEU A 76 4.83 27.45 -17.25
C LEU A 76 4.79 28.29 -18.53
N ILE A 77 3.60 28.61 -19.00
CA ILE A 77 3.37 29.46 -20.18
C ILE A 77 2.96 30.86 -19.73
N ASN A 78 3.55 31.87 -20.38
CA ASN A 78 3.28 33.29 -20.15
C ASN A 78 3.35 33.67 -18.65
N ASP A 79 4.26 33.03 -17.92
CA ASP A 79 4.47 33.17 -16.48
C ASP A 79 3.23 32.92 -15.59
N SER A 80 2.15 32.38 -16.15
CA SER A 80 0.82 32.39 -15.51
C SER A 80 0.09 31.06 -15.55
N ILE A 81 0.43 30.15 -16.47
CA ILE A 81 -0.36 28.95 -16.75
C ILE A 81 0.51 27.69 -16.78
N TYR A 82 0.16 26.68 -15.98
CA TYR A 82 0.72 25.33 -16.09
C TYR A 82 -0.12 24.46 -17.03
N ILE A 83 0.55 23.63 -17.83
CA ILE A 83 -0.08 22.61 -18.67
C ILE A 83 0.11 21.23 -18.06
N MET A 84 -1.00 20.50 -17.89
CA MET A 84 -1.07 19.14 -17.36
C MET A 84 -1.87 18.25 -18.33
N GLY A 85 -1.35 18.06 -19.54
CA GLY A 85 -2.03 17.33 -20.61
C GLY A 85 -3.18 18.15 -21.19
N CYS A 86 -4.41 17.65 -21.10
CA CYS A 86 -5.61 18.41 -21.46
C CYS A 86 -5.93 19.54 -20.48
N ASP A 87 -5.39 19.47 -19.25
CA ASP A 87 -5.72 20.41 -18.19
C ASP A 87 -4.82 21.64 -18.21
N THR A 88 -5.43 22.79 -17.95
CA THR A 88 -4.75 24.09 -17.88
C THR A 88 -5.01 24.69 -16.51
N LEU A 89 -3.95 24.94 -15.73
CA LEU A 89 -4.05 25.39 -14.35
C LEU A 89 -3.41 26.78 -14.19
N LEU A 90 -4.12 27.69 -13.53
CA LEU A 90 -3.59 29.02 -13.22
C LEU A 90 -2.57 28.92 -12.08
N LYS A 91 -1.39 29.51 -12.29
CA LYS A 91 -0.29 29.53 -11.31
C LYS A 91 -0.70 30.14 -9.97
N GLU A 92 -1.54 31.17 -9.98
CA GLU A 92 -2.06 31.81 -8.76
C GLU A 92 -2.88 30.86 -7.89
N ASN A 93 -3.48 29.82 -8.47
CA ASN A 93 -4.36 28.86 -7.82
C ASN A 93 -3.73 27.47 -7.69
N SER A 94 -2.43 27.31 -7.99
CA SER A 94 -1.77 26.02 -8.04
C SER A 94 -0.33 26.09 -7.56
N ASP A 95 0.00 25.26 -6.58
CA ASP A 95 1.39 25.05 -6.17
C ASP A 95 2.10 24.12 -7.16
N ILE A 96 3.23 24.58 -7.69
CA ILE A 96 4.07 23.81 -8.61
C ILE A 96 4.62 22.53 -8.00
N ASN A 97 4.84 22.52 -6.68
CA ASN A 97 5.34 21.34 -5.98
C ASN A 97 4.31 20.20 -5.96
N ASN A 98 3.04 20.54 -6.17
CA ASN A 98 1.93 19.61 -6.21
C ASN A 98 1.63 19.10 -7.63
N LEU A 99 2.34 19.57 -8.65
CA LEU A 99 2.12 19.17 -10.04
C LEU A 99 3.30 18.35 -10.55
N ILE A 100 3.02 17.12 -10.99
CA ILE A 100 4.05 16.15 -11.39
C ILE A 100 3.66 15.55 -12.73
N ILE A 101 4.61 15.52 -13.66
CA ILE A 101 4.49 14.85 -14.94
C ILE A 101 5.42 13.63 -14.94
N GLY A 102 4.85 12.43 -14.99
CA GLY A 102 5.60 11.19 -15.19
C GLY A 102 5.82 10.95 -16.68
N LYS A 103 7.06 10.66 -17.07
CA LYS A 103 7.40 10.24 -18.43
C LYS A 103 7.90 8.80 -18.42
N GLU A 104 7.14 7.95 -19.09
CA GLU A 104 7.42 6.53 -19.28
C GLU A 104 7.52 6.26 -20.79
N HIS A 105 8.74 6.15 -21.31
CA HIS A 105 8.99 6.10 -22.76
C HIS A 105 8.36 7.27 -23.52
N SER A 106 7.35 6.98 -24.35
CA SER A 106 6.60 7.94 -25.18
C SER A 106 5.26 8.32 -24.55
N THR A 107 4.99 7.84 -23.33
CA THR A 107 3.76 8.14 -22.58
C THR A 107 4.06 9.17 -21.49
N MET A 108 3.23 10.19 -21.42
CA MET A 108 3.23 11.21 -20.38
C MET A 108 2.01 10.99 -19.49
N TYR A 109 2.22 10.95 -18.18
CA TYR A 109 1.18 10.84 -17.18
C TYR A 109 1.13 12.13 -16.36
N TYR A 110 -0.08 12.61 -16.08
CA TYR A 110 -0.31 13.88 -15.41
C TYR A 110 -0.86 13.65 -14.02
N TYR A 111 -0.15 14.15 -13.01
CA TYR A 111 -0.52 13.96 -11.63
C TYR A 111 -0.63 15.28 -10.88
N GLN A 112 -1.58 15.32 -9.97
CA GLN A 112 -1.70 16.38 -9.00
C GLN A 112 -1.70 15.78 -7.60
N VAL A 113 -0.78 16.22 -6.76
CA VAL A 113 -0.86 15.92 -5.34
C VAL A 113 -1.82 16.90 -4.67
N LYS A 114 -2.77 16.40 -3.88
CA LYS A 114 -3.52 17.23 -2.93
C LYS A 114 -3.43 16.58 -1.57
N ASN A 115 -3.02 17.37 -0.58
CA ASN A 115 -2.70 16.92 0.77
C ASN A 115 -1.71 15.76 0.73
N ASP A 116 -2.22 14.56 0.94
CA ASP A 116 -1.48 13.32 1.07
C ASP A 116 -1.76 12.38 -0.12
N THR A 117 -2.59 12.77 -1.09
CA THR A 117 -3.03 11.88 -2.15
C THR A 117 -2.50 12.32 -3.51
N LEU A 118 -1.91 11.39 -4.26
CA LEU A 118 -1.52 11.55 -5.66
C LEU A 118 -2.73 11.23 -6.56
N PHE A 119 -3.27 12.23 -7.23
CA PHE A 119 -4.37 12.09 -8.18
C PHE A 119 -3.86 11.94 -9.60
N CYS A 120 -4.48 11.04 -10.38
CA CYS A 120 -4.26 10.91 -11.81
C CYS A 120 -5.24 11.80 -12.58
N LEU A 121 -4.71 12.81 -13.28
CA LEU A 121 -5.48 13.70 -14.15
C LEU A 121 -5.72 13.07 -15.53
N GLY A 122 -4.77 12.25 -16.00
CA GLY A 122 -4.85 11.62 -17.31
C GLY A 122 -3.48 11.17 -17.81
N HIS A 123 -3.45 10.72 -19.06
CA HIS A 123 -2.21 10.38 -19.75
C HIS A 123 -2.33 10.56 -21.25
N GLU A 124 -1.19 10.74 -21.91
CA GLU A 124 -1.10 10.83 -23.36
C GLU A 124 0.11 10.06 -23.90
N ASN A 125 -0.01 9.60 -25.14
CA ASN A 125 1.07 9.03 -25.93
C ASN A 125 0.83 9.42 -27.41
N PRO A 126 1.68 9.01 -28.38
CA PRO A 126 1.55 9.45 -29.77
C PRO A 126 0.21 9.14 -30.46
N ILE A 127 -0.58 8.20 -29.92
CA ILE A 127 -1.83 7.73 -30.52
C ILE A 127 -3.05 7.85 -29.60
N THR A 128 -2.87 8.27 -28.34
CA THR A 128 -3.93 8.26 -27.34
C THR A 128 -3.81 9.47 -26.43
N LEU A 129 -4.96 10.09 -26.16
CA LEU A 129 -5.13 11.17 -25.20
C LEU A 129 -6.29 10.80 -24.27
N MET A 130 -6.01 10.61 -23.00
CA MET A 130 -6.99 10.25 -21.98
C MET A 130 -7.00 11.31 -20.88
N HIS A 131 -8.18 11.86 -20.62
CA HIS A 131 -8.43 12.85 -19.57
C HIS A 131 -9.52 12.36 -18.62
N ASN A 132 -9.23 12.43 -17.32
CA ASN A 132 -10.17 12.06 -16.27
C ASN A 132 -10.97 13.30 -15.87
N THR A 133 -12.27 13.27 -16.15
CA THR A 133 -13.19 14.36 -15.76
C THR A 133 -13.22 14.59 -14.25
N ILE A 134 -13.05 13.53 -13.48
CA ILE A 134 -12.82 13.57 -12.03
C ILE A 134 -11.46 12.91 -11.81
N PRO A 135 -10.44 13.64 -11.31
CA PRO A 135 -9.17 13.03 -10.97
C PRO A 135 -9.38 11.90 -9.97
N PHE A 136 -8.89 10.71 -10.30
CA PHE A 136 -9.00 9.57 -9.39
C PHE A 136 -7.74 9.42 -8.55
N PRO A 137 -7.88 9.03 -7.27
CA PRO A 137 -6.75 8.82 -6.38
C PRO A 137 -5.95 7.60 -6.84
N LEU A 138 -4.68 7.81 -7.19
CA LEU A 138 -3.76 6.76 -7.62
C LEU A 138 -3.00 6.16 -6.44
N MET A 139 -2.59 7.01 -5.50
CA MET A 139 -1.80 6.60 -4.33
C MET A 139 -2.03 7.56 -3.18
N ILE A 140 -2.14 7.04 -1.96
CA ILE A 140 -2.20 7.85 -0.73
C ILE A 140 -0.86 7.74 -0.03
N LEU A 141 -0.34 8.89 0.34
CA LEU A 141 0.94 9.13 0.99
C LEU A 141 0.70 9.38 2.48
N PRO A 142 1.62 8.96 3.35
CA PRO A 142 2.69 8.03 3.01
C PRO A 142 2.13 6.69 2.54
N CYS A 143 2.80 6.10 1.53
CA CYS A 143 2.38 4.83 0.95
C CYS A 143 2.14 3.81 2.08
N ILE A 144 1.04 3.06 2.03
CA ILE A 144 0.70 2.07 3.05
C ILE A 144 1.90 1.18 3.41
N ASP A 145 2.69 0.81 2.41
CA ASP A 145 3.95 0.07 2.54
C ASP A 145 4.94 0.71 3.51
N SER A 146 5.09 2.03 3.48
CA SER A 146 5.99 2.75 4.37
C SER A 146 5.45 2.77 5.81
N VAL A 147 4.15 3.00 6.01
CA VAL A 147 3.51 2.92 7.34
C VAL A 147 3.72 1.54 7.94
N LEU A 148 3.54 0.49 7.12
CA LEU A 148 3.81 -0.88 7.50
C LEU A 148 5.29 -1.11 7.78
N GLN A 149 6.21 -0.56 6.99
CA GLN A 149 7.65 -0.68 7.25
C GLN A 149 8.03 -0.11 8.62
N VAL A 150 7.46 1.02 9.03
CA VAL A 150 7.74 1.60 10.36
C VAL A 150 7.08 0.81 11.49
N LYS A 151 5.82 0.38 11.33
CA LYS A 151 5.09 -0.36 12.38
C LYS A 151 5.57 -1.81 12.53
N CYS A 152 5.80 -2.49 11.42
CA CYS A 152 6.22 -3.89 11.35
C CYS A 152 7.74 -4.05 11.47
N GLY A 153 8.53 -3.15 10.88
CA GLY A 153 10.00 -3.24 10.94
C GLY A 153 10.53 -4.58 10.42
N THR A 154 11.27 -5.30 11.25
CA THR A 154 11.83 -6.64 10.95
C THR A 154 11.04 -7.78 11.59
N LYS A 155 9.81 -7.53 12.06
CA LYS A 155 8.98 -8.53 12.75
C LYS A 155 8.58 -9.66 11.79
N GLU A 156 8.28 -10.84 12.34
CA GLU A 156 7.83 -11.97 11.52
C GLU A 156 6.43 -11.69 10.96
N SER A 157 6.36 -11.53 9.65
CA SER A 157 5.10 -11.28 8.93
C SER A 157 4.52 -12.55 8.33
N MET A 158 3.31 -12.44 7.80
CA MET A 158 2.66 -13.48 7.00
C MET A 158 3.56 -14.04 5.88
N LYS A 159 3.49 -15.36 5.70
CA LYS A 159 4.12 -16.11 4.60
C LYS A 159 3.05 -16.57 3.63
N LEU A 160 3.16 -16.18 2.37
CA LEU A 160 2.28 -16.66 1.31
C LEU A 160 2.49 -18.17 1.16
N VAL A 161 1.39 -18.90 1.10
CA VAL A 161 1.38 -20.36 0.95
C VAL A 161 0.45 -20.76 -0.17
N ASN A 162 0.48 -22.03 -0.50
CA ASN A 162 -0.36 -22.55 -1.55
C ASN A 162 -1.78 -22.83 -1.07
N VAL A 163 -2.78 -22.35 -1.80
CA VAL A 163 -4.19 -22.54 -1.45
C VAL A 163 -4.58 -24.03 -1.46
N ARG A 164 -3.97 -24.86 -2.34
CA ARG A 164 -4.24 -26.31 -2.47
C ARG A 164 -4.08 -27.03 -1.13
N ASP A 165 -3.07 -26.60 -0.38
CA ASP A 165 -2.65 -27.25 0.87
C ASP A 165 -3.69 -27.07 1.98
N TYR A 166 -4.66 -26.16 1.79
CA TYR A 166 -5.71 -25.84 2.75
C TYR A 166 -7.11 -26.19 2.25
N MET A 167 -7.21 -26.79 1.06
CA MET A 167 -8.51 -27.18 0.50
C MET A 167 -9.27 -28.20 1.35
N GLU A 168 -8.58 -29.04 2.11
CA GLU A 168 -9.24 -29.94 3.06
C GLU A 168 -9.89 -29.20 4.23
N LEU A 169 -9.28 -28.11 4.71
CA LEU A 169 -9.86 -27.27 5.76
C LEU A 169 -11.09 -26.53 5.23
N VAL A 170 -10.96 -25.95 4.04
CA VAL A 170 -12.06 -25.28 3.33
C VAL A 170 -13.26 -26.22 3.16
N LYS A 171 -13.01 -27.47 2.73
CA LYS A 171 -14.09 -28.46 2.51
C LYS A 171 -14.82 -28.87 3.78
N ARG A 172 -14.21 -28.70 4.96
CA ARG A 172 -14.79 -29.11 6.25
C ARG A 172 -15.55 -27.99 6.92
N ASN A 173 -15.15 -26.73 6.74
CA ASN A 173 -15.76 -25.61 7.43
C ASN A 173 -16.74 -24.85 6.53
N GLU A 174 -18.03 -24.95 6.84
CA GLU A 174 -19.11 -24.30 6.08
C GLU A 174 -18.98 -22.76 6.03
N LYS A 175 -18.50 -22.12 7.10
CA LYS A 175 -18.30 -20.65 7.09
C LYS A 175 -17.23 -20.22 6.10
N ILE A 176 -16.17 -21.01 5.96
CA ILE A 176 -15.10 -20.71 5.00
C ILE A 176 -15.62 -20.89 3.57
N LYS A 177 -16.44 -21.93 3.31
CA LYS A 177 -17.08 -22.12 2.00
C LYS A 177 -18.01 -20.98 1.63
N GLU A 178 -18.86 -20.58 2.58
CA GLU A 178 -19.80 -19.48 2.40
C GLU A 178 -19.03 -18.19 2.04
N TRP A 179 -17.99 -17.87 2.81
CA TRP A 179 -17.13 -16.72 2.54
C TRP A 179 -16.52 -16.78 1.13
N LEU A 180 -15.90 -17.91 0.76
CA LEU A 180 -15.26 -18.09 -0.55
C LEU A 180 -16.24 -17.95 -1.73
N SER A 181 -17.51 -18.31 -1.55
CA SER A 181 -18.50 -18.23 -2.63
C SER A 181 -18.79 -16.79 -3.11
N GLY A 182 -18.48 -15.79 -2.28
CA GLY A 182 -18.58 -14.37 -2.66
C GLY A 182 -17.26 -13.74 -3.11
N MET A 183 -16.15 -14.49 -3.12
CA MET A 183 -14.80 -13.97 -3.33
C MET A 183 -14.25 -14.30 -4.71
N ASN A 184 -13.48 -13.37 -5.29
CA ASN A 184 -12.82 -13.53 -6.56
C ASN A 184 -11.66 -14.54 -6.47
N GLU A 185 -11.85 -15.73 -7.00
CA GLU A 185 -10.87 -16.81 -6.95
C GLU A 185 -9.52 -16.43 -7.58
N ASP A 186 -9.51 -15.61 -8.63
CA ASP A 186 -8.28 -15.17 -9.30
C ASP A 186 -7.42 -14.24 -8.43
N ASP A 187 -8.03 -13.59 -7.43
CA ASP A 187 -7.37 -12.69 -6.48
C ASP A 187 -7.18 -13.35 -5.10
N LEU A 188 -7.57 -14.60 -4.91
CA LEU A 188 -7.45 -15.28 -3.62
C LEU A 188 -5.97 -15.49 -3.23
N SER A 189 -5.60 -14.99 -2.07
CA SER A 189 -4.28 -15.19 -1.46
C SER A 189 -4.43 -15.86 -0.11
N VAL A 190 -3.55 -16.82 0.17
CA VAL A 190 -3.56 -17.57 1.41
C VAL A 190 -2.22 -17.41 2.11
N TYR A 191 -2.29 -17.00 3.37
CA TYR A 191 -1.14 -16.71 4.19
C TYR A 191 -1.13 -17.58 5.43
N THR A 192 0.06 -17.92 5.88
CA THR A 192 0.28 -18.47 7.21
C THR A 192 1.02 -17.49 8.07
N ILE A 193 0.65 -17.48 9.35
CA ILE A 193 1.43 -16.85 10.39
C ILE A 193 1.43 -17.77 11.60
N ASN A 194 2.59 -17.95 12.20
CA ASN A 194 2.74 -18.76 13.40
C ASN A 194 3.10 -17.81 14.53
N ASN A 195 2.39 -17.90 15.65
CA ASN A 195 3.06 -17.60 16.92
C ASN A 195 3.75 -18.89 17.40
N ASN A 196 4.60 -18.83 18.43
CA ASN A 196 5.37 -19.99 18.88
C ASN A 196 4.53 -21.23 19.29
N VAL A 197 3.19 -21.12 19.31
CA VAL A 197 2.27 -22.14 19.85
C VAL A 197 1.21 -22.58 18.82
N VAL A 198 0.73 -21.68 17.97
CA VAL A 198 -0.45 -21.86 17.12
C VAL A 198 -0.18 -21.36 15.70
N LYS A 199 -0.62 -22.15 14.72
CA LYS A 199 -0.58 -21.81 13.31
C LYS A 199 -1.93 -21.23 12.88
N TYR A 200 -1.89 -20.02 12.32
CA TYR A 200 -3.06 -19.35 11.78
C TYR A 200 -3.00 -19.34 10.26
N LEU A 201 -4.19 -19.44 9.66
CA LEU A 201 -4.41 -19.30 8.24
C LEU A 201 -5.19 -18.01 8.01
N ILE A 202 -4.74 -17.22 7.05
CA ILE A 202 -5.34 -15.94 6.72
C ILE A 202 -5.62 -15.93 5.23
N LEU A 203 -6.89 -15.80 4.86
CA LEU A 203 -7.32 -15.67 3.46
C LEU A 203 -7.52 -14.20 3.14
N SER A 204 -7.18 -13.78 1.91
CA SER A 204 -7.50 -12.45 1.43
C SER A 204 -7.91 -12.44 -0.03
N SER A 205 -8.98 -11.72 -0.36
CA SER A 205 -9.51 -11.59 -1.72
C SER A 205 -10.37 -10.34 -1.87
N THR A 206 -10.62 -9.92 -3.11
CA THR A 206 -11.72 -9.04 -3.49
C THR A 206 -13.03 -9.82 -3.70
N MET A 207 -14.18 -9.15 -3.68
CA MET A 207 -15.48 -9.77 -4.01
C MET A 207 -15.71 -9.88 -5.52
N ILE A 208 -16.43 -10.91 -5.97
CA ILE A 208 -16.76 -11.14 -7.39
C ILE A 208 -17.58 -9.97 -7.97
N ASP A 209 -18.59 -9.51 -7.24
CA ASP A 209 -19.55 -8.49 -7.71
C ASP A 209 -19.33 -7.12 -7.05
N ALA A 210 -18.09 -6.80 -6.69
CA ALA A 210 -17.78 -5.50 -6.09
C ALA A 210 -18.11 -4.36 -7.06
N THR A 211 -18.98 -3.42 -6.62
CA THR A 211 -19.28 -2.20 -7.37
C THR A 211 -19.02 -0.96 -6.53
N GLY A 212 -18.59 0.12 -7.18
CA GLY A 212 -18.29 1.38 -6.51
C GLY A 212 -17.19 1.23 -5.47
N LEU A 213 -17.45 1.66 -4.23
CA LEU A 213 -16.42 1.69 -3.17
C LEU A 213 -15.91 0.30 -2.76
N ALA A 214 -16.74 -0.74 -2.92
CA ALA A 214 -16.39 -2.10 -2.52
C ALA A 214 -15.20 -2.66 -3.31
N THR A 215 -14.92 -2.14 -4.51
CA THR A 215 -13.77 -2.58 -5.33
C THR A 215 -12.43 -2.23 -4.72
N ASN A 216 -12.40 -1.30 -3.76
CA ASN A 216 -11.16 -0.80 -3.17
C ASN A 216 -10.73 -1.61 -1.93
N PHE A 217 -11.54 -2.58 -1.50
CA PHE A 217 -11.29 -3.35 -0.29
C PHE A 217 -10.88 -4.78 -0.59
N TYR A 218 -9.85 -5.22 0.12
CA TYR A 218 -9.54 -6.62 0.31
C TYR A 218 -10.26 -7.11 1.55
N HIS A 219 -11.04 -8.18 1.40
CA HIS A 219 -11.58 -8.93 2.51
C HIS A 219 -10.48 -9.82 3.07
N TRP A 220 -10.46 -9.96 4.38
CA TRP A 220 -9.51 -10.77 5.12
C TRP A 220 -10.26 -11.69 6.07
N LEU A 221 -10.00 -13.00 5.99
CA LEU A 221 -10.59 -14.01 6.86
C LEU A 221 -9.51 -14.67 7.71
N PHE A 222 -9.59 -14.52 9.03
CA PHE A 222 -8.66 -15.10 9.98
C PHE A 222 -9.19 -16.44 10.51
N ILE A 223 -8.35 -17.46 10.46
CA ILE A 223 -8.71 -18.83 10.83
C ILE A 223 -7.66 -19.39 11.78
N ASP A 224 -8.13 -19.90 12.92
CA ASP A 224 -7.36 -20.77 13.79
C ASP A 224 -7.40 -22.18 13.21
N VAL A 225 -6.26 -22.65 12.72
CA VAL A 225 -6.15 -23.98 12.10
C VAL A 225 -6.21 -25.09 13.16
N THR A 226 -5.70 -24.83 14.37
CA THR A 226 -5.66 -25.80 15.46
C THR A 226 -7.06 -26.15 15.95
N ASN A 227 -7.93 -25.14 16.05
CA ASN A 227 -9.33 -25.31 16.47
C ASN A 227 -10.33 -25.34 15.30
N GLU A 228 -9.84 -25.29 14.07
CA GLU A 228 -10.63 -25.22 12.82
C GLU A 228 -11.73 -24.14 12.85
N LYS A 229 -11.43 -22.98 13.46
CA LYS A 229 -12.42 -21.95 13.77
C LYS A 229 -12.11 -20.65 13.02
N VAL A 230 -13.12 -20.09 12.38
CA VAL A 230 -13.08 -18.71 11.86
C VAL A 230 -13.11 -17.74 13.06
N LEU A 231 -12.08 -16.92 13.16
CA LEU A 231 -11.90 -15.97 14.27
C LEU A 231 -12.57 -14.64 13.96
N GLU A 232 -12.23 -14.03 12.83
CA GLU A 232 -12.68 -12.70 12.43
C GLU A 232 -12.69 -12.57 10.90
N GLU A 233 -13.62 -11.76 10.38
CA GLU A 233 -13.58 -11.21 9.03
C GLU A 233 -13.41 -9.68 9.10
N THR A 234 -12.55 -9.10 8.26
CA THR A 234 -12.41 -7.64 8.18
C THR A 234 -12.03 -7.17 6.79
N LEU A 235 -12.12 -5.86 6.57
CA LEU A 235 -11.91 -5.18 5.29
C LEU A 235 -10.72 -4.24 5.40
N SER A 236 -9.80 -4.31 4.46
CA SER A 236 -8.63 -3.42 4.39
C SER A 236 -8.44 -2.86 2.99
N LEU A 237 -8.03 -1.60 2.90
CA LEU A 237 -7.56 -0.96 1.66
C LEU A 237 -6.19 -1.49 1.21
N SER A 238 -5.56 -2.39 1.99
CA SER A 238 -4.28 -3.00 1.66
C SER A 238 -4.34 -4.51 1.73
N LYS A 239 -3.69 -5.14 0.74
CA LYS A 239 -3.41 -6.59 0.66
C LYS A 239 -2.00 -6.94 1.17
N ASP A 240 -1.23 -5.97 1.64
CA ASP A 240 0.17 -6.19 1.99
C ASP A 240 0.29 -7.15 3.17
N ARG A 241 1.05 -8.22 2.99
CA ARG A 241 1.30 -9.24 4.02
C ARG A 241 2.02 -8.72 5.27
N ARG A 242 2.68 -7.57 5.20
CA ARG A 242 3.30 -6.90 6.36
C ARG A 242 2.27 -6.32 7.33
N SER A 243 1.01 -6.20 6.90
CA SER A 243 -0.11 -5.75 7.74
C SER A 243 -0.40 -6.71 8.89
N CYS A 244 0.00 -7.98 8.79
CA CYS A 244 -0.09 -8.94 9.88
C CYS A 244 1.31 -9.43 10.28
N PHE A 245 1.64 -9.29 11.56
CA PHE A 245 2.94 -9.70 12.10
C PHE A 245 2.84 -10.21 13.53
N VAL A 246 3.88 -10.90 13.97
CA VAL A 246 4.00 -11.41 15.34
C VAL A 246 5.03 -10.60 16.12
N GLU A 247 4.64 -10.17 17.31
CA GLU A 247 5.51 -9.53 18.31
C GLU A 247 5.17 -10.15 19.67
N ASP A 248 6.18 -10.64 20.39
CA ASP A 248 6.01 -11.26 21.71
C ASP A 248 4.91 -12.36 21.79
N ASN A 249 4.78 -13.18 20.74
CA ASN A 249 3.74 -14.21 20.53
C ASN A 249 2.33 -13.70 20.29
N ILE A 250 2.15 -12.39 20.23
CA ILE A 250 0.89 -11.74 19.95
C ILE A 250 0.83 -11.44 18.46
N ILE A 251 -0.31 -11.72 17.83
CA ILE A 251 -0.54 -11.39 16.43
C ILE A 251 -1.13 -10.00 16.36
N HIS A 252 -0.44 -9.12 15.64
CA HIS A 252 -0.89 -7.78 15.33
C HIS A 252 -1.43 -7.75 13.91
N PHE A 253 -2.58 -7.13 13.72
CA PHE A 253 -3.18 -6.93 12.42
C PHE A 253 -3.59 -5.48 12.20
N ILE A 254 -2.93 -4.82 11.25
CA ILE A 254 -3.15 -3.43 10.90
C ILE A 254 -4.05 -3.36 9.67
N VAL A 255 -5.20 -2.74 9.84
CA VAL A 255 -6.22 -2.60 8.81
C VAL A 255 -6.30 -1.14 8.37
N PHE A 256 -6.35 -0.90 7.06
CA PHE A 256 -6.50 0.43 6.48
C PHE A 256 -7.95 0.63 6.04
N LYS A 257 -8.62 1.67 6.51
CA LYS A 257 -10.03 1.95 6.20
C LYS A 257 -10.23 3.41 5.85
N TYR A 258 -11.32 3.74 5.17
CA TYR A 258 -11.74 5.15 5.13
C TYR A 258 -12.19 5.60 6.52
N GLY A 259 -11.97 6.87 6.86
CA GLY A 259 -12.49 7.49 8.07
C GLY A 259 -14.02 7.59 8.04
N ASP A 260 -14.64 7.65 9.21
CA ASP A 260 -16.10 7.69 9.35
C ASP A 260 -16.71 8.89 8.60
N GLU A 261 -15.99 10.02 8.53
CA GLU A 261 -16.39 11.21 7.77
C GLU A 261 -16.57 10.95 6.26
N PHE A 262 -15.88 9.96 5.68
CA PHE A 262 -16.04 9.62 4.27
C PHE A 262 -17.39 8.95 4.00
N TYR A 263 -17.85 8.11 4.93
CA TYR A 263 -19.12 7.38 4.79
C TYR A 263 -20.34 8.24 5.13
N HIS A 264 -20.21 9.12 6.11
CA HIS A 264 -21.32 9.90 6.65
C HIS A 264 -21.32 11.39 6.22
N GLY A 265 -20.27 11.85 5.56
CA GLY A 265 -20.15 13.21 5.04
C GLY A 265 -20.46 13.37 3.54
N ASN A 266 -20.11 14.53 3.00
CA ASN A 266 -20.16 14.81 1.56
C ASN A 266 -19.00 14.09 0.86
N ARG A 267 -19.07 12.76 0.71
CA ARG A 267 -18.13 11.86 -0.01
C ARG A 267 -17.08 12.63 -0.83
N ASP A 268 -16.02 13.04 -0.15
CA ASP A 268 -15.01 13.92 -0.73
C ASP A 268 -13.93 13.05 -1.34
N TYR A 269 -14.10 12.73 -2.62
CA TYR A 269 -13.17 11.90 -3.37
C TYR A 269 -11.81 12.58 -3.58
N LEU A 270 -11.70 13.90 -3.33
CA LEU A 270 -10.46 14.66 -3.41
C LEU A 270 -9.68 14.69 -2.10
N ASN A 271 -10.33 14.37 -0.99
CA ASN A 271 -9.73 14.34 0.34
C ASN A 271 -10.15 13.04 1.04
N LEU A 272 -9.57 11.92 0.60
CA LEU A 272 -9.87 10.60 1.17
C LEU A 272 -9.25 10.47 2.57
N PRO A 273 -10.03 10.46 3.65
CA PRO A 273 -9.47 10.26 4.97
C PRO A 273 -9.19 8.77 5.13
N ILE A 274 -7.92 8.38 5.22
CA ILE A 274 -7.57 6.99 5.58
C ILE A 274 -7.21 6.92 7.06
N THR A 275 -7.68 5.87 7.71
CA THR A 275 -7.38 5.54 9.09
C THR A 275 -6.74 4.16 9.16
N THR A 276 -5.83 3.99 10.11
CA THR A 276 -5.32 2.68 10.50
C THR A 276 -6.06 2.21 11.75
N VAL A 277 -6.42 0.93 11.79
CA VAL A 277 -6.95 0.27 12.97
C VAL A 277 -6.08 -0.95 13.26
N GLU A 278 -5.56 -1.02 14.48
CA GLU A 278 -4.76 -2.15 14.93
C GLU A 278 -5.59 -3.08 15.81
N TYR A 279 -5.63 -4.35 15.39
CA TYR A 279 -6.20 -5.45 16.14
C TYR A 279 -5.09 -6.34 16.66
N ILE A 280 -5.25 -6.81 17.89
CA ILE A 280 -4.35 -7.77 18.51
C ILE A 280 -5.12 -9.06 18.79
N TRP A 281 -4.51 -10.19 18.45
CA TRP A 281 -4.95 -11.51 18.82
C TRP A 281 -3.92 -12.19 19.73
N ASP A 282 -4.33 -12.47 20.96
CA ASP A 282 -3.51 -13.07 22.02
C ASP A 282 -3.67 -14.61 22.12
N GLY A 283 -4.50 -15.21 21.26
CA GLY A 283 -4.88 -16.62 21.32
C GLY A 283 -6.28 -16.88 21.85
N ASN A 284 -6.91 -15.90 22.53
CA ASN A 284 -8.25 -16.03 23.10
C ASN A 284 -9.24 -15.01 22.54
N LYS A 285 -8.80 -13.77 22.35
CA LYS A 285 -9.67 -12.66 21.96
C LYS A 285 -8.98 -11.74 20.96
N LEU A 286 -9.77 -11.20 20.04
CA LEU A 286 -9.36 -10.10 19.18
C LEU A 286 -9.71 -8.77 19.87
N GLU A 287 -8.72 -7.94 20.12
CA GLU A 287 -8.89 -6.64 20.73
C GLU A 287 -8.45 -5.52 19.78
N LYS A 288 -9.30 -4.51 19.59
CA LYS A 288 -8.91 -3.27 18.93
C LYS A 288 -8.13 -2.41 19.92
N ILE A 289 -6.90 -2.07 19.60
CA ILE A 289 -5.99 -1.37 20.54
C ILE A 289 -5.77 0.08 20.17
N SER A 290 -5.70 0.38 18.87
CA SER A 290 -5.48 1.75 18.42
C SER A 290 -6.21 2.03 17.12
N SER A 291 -6.64 3.28 16.94
CA SER A 291 -6.89 3.81 15.62
C SER A 291 -6.22 5.16 15.46
N MET A 292 -5.54 5.34 14.33
CA MET A 292 -4.83 6.57 14.01
C MET A 292 -5.23 7.01 12.62
N ASN A 293 -5.66 8.26 12.49
CA ASN A 293 -5.87 8.86 11.17
C ASN A 293 -4.50 9.04 10.52
N LEU A 294 -4.36 8.54 9.30
CA LEU A 294 -3.23 8.87 8.44
C LEU A 294 -3.53 10.24 7.86
N ILE A 295 -3.34 11.27 8.67
CA ILE A 295 -3.27 12.63 8.16
C ILE A 295 -1.78 12.88 8.02
N CYS A 296 -1.29 13.04 6.80
CA CYS A 296 0.00 13.66 6.67
C CYS A 296 -0.13 15.10 7.16
N SER A 297 0.45 15.42 8.32
CA SER A 297 0.59 16.81 8.74
C SER A 297 1.49 17.52 7.74
N GLU A 298 1.01 18.63 7.18
CA GLU A 298 1.89 19.68 6.69
C GLU A 298 2.66 20.21 7.91
N GLU A 299 3.84 19.65 8.19
CA GLU A 299 4.79 20.39 9.03
C GLU A 299 5.15 21.66 8.24
N ARG A 300 4.57 22.77 8.68
CA ARG A 300 4.91 24.13 8.26
C ARG A 300 6.37 24.46 8.55
#